data_AF-A0A413VUA5-F1
#
_entry.id   AF-A0A413VUA5-F1
#
_cell.length_a   1.000
_cell.length_b   1.000
_cell.length_c   1.000
_cell.angle_alpha   90.00
_cell.angle_beta   90.00
_cell.angle_gamma   90.00
#
_symmetry.space_group_name_H-M   'P 1'
#
loop_
_entity.id
_entity.type
_entity.pdbx_description
1 polymer ?
#
loop_
_entity_poly.entity_id
_entity_poly.type
_entity_poly.pdbx_seq_one_letter_code
_entity_poly.pdbx_strand_id
1 'polypeptide(L)'
;MKTSFLILSLFFLSFQALGQPLQRVAPEQTGMNSRQLTYADKAIETAINNKEIPGAVLAVVRHGKLAYLKAYGNKQLLPDTEQMDVNTVFDMASVSKAMSTAISAMILIERGQLRLTDRVSLYIPGFSEDIRITDLMTHTSGLPPYAPVKELTAKYGAPNPKGLIEYISGCKTNFKPGTDFQYSCLNYIALQHVIETVSGQSLRDFAKTHIFDPLGMQHTDYCPTGETLERCAPTEKQKDGSILKGIVHDPLARIMNAGVSGNAGVFSDANDLAILAAMLLNNGEYNGHRILSPLGVKTMRSIPRHIPGLGRALGWDLFSPYASNNGDLFGPNTYGHTGYTGTSITIDPDNDTAVILLTNSVHPDDKGKATRLRSLVANAVAASIYPTERTYTEHYYKRFLEFEDEPAISPKDIVMLGNSLTEGGKDWGVRLKKKHVRNRGIIGDEAMGVYDRLHQILPGHPAKLFLLIGINDVSHDLTADSVVTLITLLIDRIQRESPDTKLYLQSLLPINESVCKYKTMIDKTDIVPEINRKLETLATSRKIPFINLFPLFAEKGTNILRKELTTDGLHLTEEGYQIWSRKLKKYL
;
A
#
# COMPACT_ATOMS: atom_id res chain seq x y z
N MET A 1 -63.50 17.38 30.99
CA MET A 1 -62.02 17.45 31.10
C MET A 1 -61.44 16.12 30.64
N LYS A 2 -60.92 16.05 29.41
CA LYS A 2 -60.17 14.91 28.89
C LYS A 2 -58.85 15.46 28.34
N THR A 3 -57.76 15.17 29.03
CA THR A 3 -56.39 15.50 28.62
C THR A 3 -55.81 14.27 27.93
N SER A 4 -55.59 14.36 26.61
CA SER A 4 -54.80 13.39 25.86
C SER A 4 -53.35 13.85 25.85
N PHE A 5 -52.44 13.04 26.40
CA PHE A 5 -51.00 13.18 26.22
C PHE A 5 -50.59 12.44 24.94
N LEU A 6 -50.03 13.16 23.98
CA LEU A 6 -49.32 12.58 22.83
C LEU A 6 -47.85 12.41 23.23
N ILE A 7 -47.35 11.18 23.29
CA ILE A 7 -45.93 10.89 23.43
C ILE A 7 -45.33 10.82 22.03
N LEU A 8 -44.46 11.78 21.70
CA LEU A 8 -43.66 11.76 20.47
C LEU A 8 -42.37 10.98 20.75
N SER A 9 -42.29 9.75 20.24
CA SER A 9 -41.06 8.94 20.29
C SER A 9 -40.13 9.37 19.15
N LEU A 10 -39.04 10.07 19.48
CA LEU A 10 -37.93 10.36 18.57
C LEU A 10 -37.11 9.09 18.36
N PHE A 11 -37.27 8.44 17.20
CA PHE A 11 -36.34 7.43 16.71
C PHE A 11 -35.05 8.12 16.25
N PHE A 12 -33.99 8.04 17.07
CA PHE A 12 -32.63 8.30 16.59
C PHE A 12 -32.18 7.11 15.74
N LEU A 13 -32.25 7.27 14.42
CA LEU A 13 -31.52 6.40 13.49
C LEU A 13 -30.03 6.70 13.64
N SER A 14 -29.33 5.89 14.42
CA SER A 14 -27.87 5.83 14.38
C SER A 14 -27.47 5.24 13.03
N PHE A 15 -27.11 6.10 12.07
CA PHE A 15 -26.30 5.68 10.94
C PHE A 15 -24.98 5.17 11.53
N GLN A 16 -24.79 3.85 11.59
CA GLN A 16 -23.45 3.30 11.69
C GLN A 16 -22.76 3.69 10.39
N ALA A 17 -21.88 4.69 10.45
CA ALA A 17 -20.95 4.97 9.38
C ALA A 17 -20.10 3.71 9.24
N LEU A 18 -20.40 2.88 8.23
CA LEU A 18 -19.50 1.80 7.81
C LEU A 18 -18.11 2.43 7.63
N GLY A 19 -17.09 1.84 8.26
CA GLY A 19 -15.74 2.39 8.28
C GLY A 19 -15.30 2.77 6.86
N GLN A 20 -14.94 4.04 6.67
CA GLN A 20 -14.45 4.49 5.37
C GLN A 20 -13.07 3.85 5.10
N PRO A 21 -12.82 3.36 3.88
CA PRO A 21 -11.48 2.88 3.51
C PRO A 21 -10.47 4.02 3.66
N LEU A 22 -9.21 3.66 3.91
CA LEU A 22 -8.13 4.64 3.96
C LEU A 22 -8.09 5.44 2.65
N GLN A 23 -7.96 6.75 2.77
CA GLN A 23 -7.80 7.60 1.60
C GLN A 23 -6.49 7.22 0.90
N ARG A 24 -6.60 6.71 -0.33
CA ARG A 24 -5.45 6.54 -1.23
C ARG A 24 -4.99 7.91 -1.70
N VAL A 25 -3.70 8.17 -1.59
CA VAL A 25 -3.05 9.45 -1.95
C VAL A 25 -1.76 9.17 -2.71
N ALA A 26 -1.26 10.18 -3.44
CA ALA A 26 0.07 10.06 -4.02
C ALA A 26 1.14 9.99 -2.91
N PRO A 27 2.23 9.24 -3.07
CA PRO A 27 3.31 9.14 -2.09
C PRO A 27 3.81 10.52 -1.60
N GLU A 28 3.92 11.49 -2.51
CA GLU A 28 4.39 12.85 -2.23
C GLU A 28 3.52 13.59 -1.21
N GLN A 29 2.22 13.32 -1.14
CA GLN A 29 1.29 13.91 -0.15
C GLN A 29 1.53 13.42 1.27
N THR A 30 2.38 12.41 1.44
CA THR A 30 2.78 11.87 2.74
C THR A 30 4.27 12.03 2.97
N GLY A 31 4.97 12.85 2.17
CA GLY A 31 6.42 13.03 2.25
C GLY A 31 7.22 11.82 1.79
N MET A 32 6.65 11.00 0.90
CA MET A 32 7.34 9.85 0.28
C MET A 32 7.70 10.16 -1.16
N ASN A 33 8.82 9.62 -1.62
CA ASN A 33 9.29 9.75 -2.98
C ASN A 33 8.80 8.54 -3.81
N SER A 34 7.85 8.75 -4.71
CA SER A 34 7.27 7.68 -5.54
C SER A 34 8.31 6.96 -6.42
N ARG A 35 9.37 7.66 -6.86
CA ARG A 35 10.48 7.04 -7.58
C ARG A 35 11.25 6.05 -6.71
N GLN A 36 11.48 6.35 -5.44
CA GLN A 36 12.16 5.39 -4.54
C GLN A 36 11.32 4.13 -4.32
N LEU A 37 9.99 4.26 -4.31
CA LEU A 37 9.09 3.10 -4.22
C LEU A 37 9.20 2.16 -5.44
N THR A 38 9.69 2.63 -6.60
CA THR A 38 9.98 1.75 -7.74
C THR A 38 11.09 0.72 -7.46
N TYR A 39 11.94 0.93 -6.44
CA TYR A 39 12.89 -0.10 -6.01
C TYR A 39 12.18 -1.26 -5.29
N ALA A 40 11.06 -0.99 -4.61
CA ALA A 40 10.20 -2.04 -4.06
C ALA A 40 9.53 -2.84 -5.20
N ASP A 41 9.01 -2.14 -6.22
CA ASP A 41 8.47 -2.78 -7.44
C ASP A 41 9.48 -3.75 -8.04
N LYS A 42 10.69 -3.25 -8.29
CA LYS A 42 11.76 -4.04 -8.90
C LYS A 42 12.14 -5.26 -8.06
N ALA A 43 12.16 -5.13 -6.73
CA ALA A 43 12.44 -6.25 -5.85
C ALA A 43 11.36 -7.33 -5.95
N ILE A 44 10.09 -6.93 -5.98
CA ILE A 44 8.94 -7.84 -6.14
C ILE A 44 8.95 -8.51 -7.51
N GLU A 45 9.13 -7.74 -8.59
CA GLU A 45 9.22 -8.28 -9.95
C GLU A 45 10.40 -9.24 -10.13
N THR A 46 11.54 -8.94 -9.50
CA THR A 46 12.71 -9.85 -9.49
C THR A 46 12.36 -11.17 -8.80
N ALA A 47 11.68 -11.13 -7.66
CA ALA A 47 11.25 -12.35 -6.96
C ALA A 47 10.25 -13.17 -7.80
N ILE A 48 9.33 -12.51 -8.51
CA ILE A 48 8.39 -13.18 -9.44
C ILE A 48 9.15 -13.83 -10.60
N ASN A 49 10.08 -13.10 -11.24
CA ASN A 49 10.87 -13.60 -12.37
C ASN A 49 11.77 -14.78 -11.95
N ASN A 50 12.29 -14.76 -10.72
CA ASN A 50 13.05 -15.86 -10.13
C ASN A 50 12.18 -17.03 -9.68
N LYS A 51 10.84 -16.95 -9.82
CA LYS A 51 9.87 -17.94 -9.36
C LYS A 51 9.95 -18.20 -7.84
N GLU A 52 10.36 -17.19 -7.07
CA GLU A 52 10.39 -17.24 -5.61
C GLU A 52 8.99 -17.02 -5.01
N ILE A 53 8.14 -16.29 -5.75
CA ILE A 53 6.71 -16.05 -5.47
C ILE A 53 5.91 -16.02 -6.80
N PRO A 54 4.62 -16.39 -6.81
CA PRO A 54 3.75 -16.20 -7.98
C PRO A 54 3.36 -14.74 -8.24
N GLY A 55 3.14 -13.98 -7.17
CA GLY A 55 2.66 -12.60 -7.20
C GLY A 55 2.61 -11.99 -5.80
N ALA A 56 2.29 -10.70 -5.73
CA ALA A 56 2.21 -9.96 -4.48
C ALA A 56 1.22 -8.79 -4.54
N VAL A 57 0.78 -8.31 -3.39
CA VAL A 57 0.20 -6.98 -3.19
C VAL A 57 1.04 -6.24 -2.15
N LEU A 58 1.50 -5.04 -2.49
CA LEU A 58 2.19 -4.12 -1.58
C LEU A 58 1.26 -2.98 -1.23
N ALA A 59 1.05 -2.75 0.07
CA ALA A 59 0.41 -1.57 0.62
C ALA A 59 1.37 -0.84 1.56
N VAL A 60 1.41 0.50 1.46
CA VAL A 60 2.19 1.37 2.36
C VAL A 60 1.25 2.39 2.97
N VAL A 61 1.15 2.38 4.29
CA VAL A 61 0.38 3.36 5.06
C VAL A 61 1.36 4.38 5.62
N ARG A 62 1.06 5.66 5.49
CA ARG A 62 1.80 6.72 6.17
C ARG A 62 0.89 7.90 6.50
N HIS A 63 1.02 8.47 7.70
CA HIS A 63 0.22 9.63 8.12
C HIS A 63 -1.30 9.38 8.00
N GLY A 64 -1.73 8.17 8.38
CA GLY A 64 -3.13 7.75 8.30
C GLY A 64 -3.70 7.69 6.89
N LYS A 65 -2.85 7.60 5.86
CA LYS A 65 -3.25 7.53 4.45
C LYS A 65 -2.59 6.33 3.76
N LEU A 66 -3.24 5.80 2.73
CA LEU A 66 -2.68 4.74 1.88
C LEU A 66 -1.82 5.39 0.79
N ALA A 67 -0.53 5.53 1.06
CA ALA A 67 0.44 6.22 0.20
C ALA A 67 0.85 5.38 -1.02
N TYR A 68 0.73 4.05 -0.93
CA TYR A 68 1.05 3.15 -2.03
C TYR A 68 0.17 1.90 -1.96
N LEU A 69 -0.36 1.46 -3.10
CA LEU A 69 -1.11 0.20 -3.23
C LEU A 69 -0.93 -0.34 -4.66
N LYS A 70 -0.32 -1.52 -4.79
CA LYS A 70 -0.07 -2.12 -6.10
C LYS A 70 -0.06 -3.64 -6.05
N ALA A 71 -0.59 -4.26 -7.11
CA ALA A 71 -0.60 -5.71 -7.33
C ALA A 71 0.41 -6.10 -8.41
N TYR A 72 1.01 -7.29 -8.27
CA TYR A 72 2.07 -7.81 -9.14
C TYR A 72 1.86 -9.30 -9.39
N GLY A 73 2.17 -9.75 -10.61
CA GLY A 73 2.18 -11.17 -10.96
C GLY A 73 0.80 -11.82 -10.90
N ASN A 74 0.76 -13.08 -10.47
CA ASN A 74 -0.43 -13.92 -10.50
C ASN A 74 -0.85 -14.32 -9.09
N LYS A 75 -2.15 -14.21 -8.78
CA LYS A 75 -2.70 -14.78 -7.53
C LYS A 75 -2.81 -16.30 -7.61
N GLN A 76 -2.92 -16.87 -8.80
CA GLN A 76 -3.07 -18.30 -9.01
C GLN A 76 -2.29 -18.74 -10.24
N LEU A 77 -1.59 -19.88 -10.12
CA LEU A 77 -0.91 -20.55 -11.24
C LEU A 77 -1.64 -21.82 -11.72
N LEU A 78 -2.44 -22.44 -10.85
CA LEU A 78 -3.16 -23.69 -11.08
C LEU A 78 -4.57 -23.59 -10.49
N PRO A 79 -5.61 -24.20 -11.11
CA PRO A 79 -5.54 -24.96 -12.36
C PRO A 79 -5.30 -24.06 -13.58
N ASP A 80 -5.80 -22.82 -13.51
CA ASP A 80 -5.59 -21.78 -14.50
C ASP A 80 -4.83 -20.60 -13.89
N THR A 81 -4.08 -19.90 -14.73
CA THR A 81 -3.37 -18.70 -14.30
C THR A 81 -4.34 -17.53 -14.16
N GLU A 82 -4.41 -16.93 -12.97
CA GLU A 82 -5.20 -15.74 -12.70
C GLU A 82 -4.29 -14.59 -12.23
N GLN A 83 -4.49 -13.40 -12.81
CA GLN A 83 -3.74 -12.20 -12.44
C GLN A 83 -4.03 -11.79 -11.00
N MET A 84 -3.00 -11.25 -10.35
CA MET A 84 -3.13 -10.63 -9.03
C MET A 84 -3.91 -9.31 -9.15
N ASP A 85 -4.75 -9.02 -8.15
CA ASP A 85 -5.45 -7.75 -8.02
C ASP A 85 -5.30 -7.21 -6.59
N VAL A 86 -5.50 -5.89 -6.39
CA VAL A 86 -5.28 -5.24 -5.09
C VAL A 86 -6.31 -5.65 -4.02
N ASN A 87 -7.40 -6.31 -4.42
CA ASN A 87 -8.45 -6.82 -3.54
C ASN A 87 -8.30 -8.33 -3.28
N THR A 88 -7.20 -8.93 -3.72
CA THR A 88 -6.92 -10.35 -3.50
C THR A 88 -6.78 -10.60 -2.00
N VAL A 89 -7.49 -11.62 -1.53
CA VAL A 89 -7.51 -12.04 -0.12
C VAL A 89 -6.47 -13.14 0.08
N PHE A 90 -5.67 -13.05 1.13
CA PHE A 90 -4.59 -13.99 1.41
C PHE A 90 -4.85 -14.73 2.72
N ASP A 91 -4.44 -16.00 2.78
CA ASP A 91 -4.23 -16.67 4.07
C ASP A 91 -3.09 -15.95 4.79
N MET A 92 -3.41 -15.31 5.91
CA MET A 92 -2.47 -14.52 6.69
C MET A 92 -1.48 -15.37 7.48
N ALA A 93 -1.69 -16.70 7.53
CA ALA A 93 -0.88 -17.65 8.26
C ALA A 93 -0.57 -17.10 9.67
N SER A 94 0.71 -17.02 10.05
CA SER A 94 1.11 -16.58 11.38
C SER A 94 0.89 -15.09 11.67
N VAL A 95 0.62 -14.22 10.69
CA VAL A 95 0.22 -12.83 10.96
C VAL A 95 -1.08 -12.78 11.80
N SER A 96 -1.95 -13.79 11.65
CA SER A 96 -3.17 -14.00 12.45
C SER A 96 -2.94 -13.86 13.97
N LYS A 97 -1.76 -14.30 14.45
CA LYS A 97 -1.38 -14.21 15.87
C LYS A 97 -1.42 -12.77 16.36
N ALA A 98 -0.75 -11.89 15.64
CA ALA A 98 -0.56 -10.50 16.03
C ALA A 98 -1.83 -9.68 15.79
N MET A 99 -2.45 -9.83 14.61
CA MET A 99 -3.57 -8.99 14.18
C MET A 99 -4.93 -9.37 14.78
N SER A 100 -5.07 -10.59 15.31
CA SER A 100 -6.36 -11.08 15.83
C SER A 100 -6.22 -11.59 17.25
N THR A 101 -5.47 -12.67 17.47
CA THR A 101 -5.42 -13.35 18.77
C THR A 101 -4.80 -12.48 19.87
N ALA A 102 -3.68 -11.81 19.58
CA ALA A 102 -3.00 -10.95 20.55
C ALA A 102 -3.80 -9.68 20.86
N ILE A 103 -4.43 -9.06 19.86
CA ILE A 103 -5.32 -7.90 20.06
C ILE A 103 -6.55 -8.33 20.88
N SER A 104 -7.14 -9.48 20.58
CA SER A 104 -8.28 -10.03 21.34
C SER A 104 -7.93 -10.25 22.83
N ALA A 105 -6.76 -10.84 23.11
CA ALA A 105 -6.26 -10.97 24.47
C ALA A 105 -6.04 -9.61 25.14
N MET A 106 -5.49 -8.62 24.42
CA MET A 106 -5.28 -7.27 24.96
C MET A 106 -6.60 -6.55 25.26
N ILE A 107 -7.64 -6.72 24.44
CA ILE A 107 -8.99 -6.21 24.70
C ILE A 107 -9.53 -6.78 26.02
N LEU A 108 -9.39 -8.09 26.26
CA LEU A 108 -9.79 -8.70 27.53
C LEU A 108 -8.97 -8.17 28.73
N ILE A 109 -7.69 -7.87 28.51
CA ILE A 109 -6.83 -7.26 29.54
C ILE A 109 -7.30 -5.84 29.87
N GLU A 110 -7.60 -5.00 28.88
CA GLU A 110 -8.12 -3.64 29.11
C GLU A 110 -9.48 -3.64 29.81
N ARG A 111 -10.29 -4.67 29.56
CA ARG A 111 -11.58 -4.88 30.25
C ARG A 111 -11.43 -5.44 31.68
N GLY A 112 -10.20 -5.73 32.13
CA GLY A 112 -9.95 -6.31 33.45
C GLY A 112 -10.38 -7.78 33.59
N GLN A 113 -10.57 -8.48 32.47
CA GLN A 113 -11.05 -9.86 32.42
C GLN A 113 -9.90 -10.87 32.32
N LEU A 114 -8.71 -10.41 31.93
CA LEU A 114 -7.49 -11.20 31.80
C LEU A 114 -6.30 -10.39 32.33
N ARG A 115 -5.30 -11.03 32.93
CA ARG A 115 -4.05 -10.37 33.32
C ARG A 115 -2.84 -11.10 32.75
N LEU A 116 -1.83 -10.35 32.31
CA LEU A 116 -0.61 -10.89 31.71
C LEU A 116 0.15 -11.89 32.59
N THR A 117 0.03 -11.75 33.91
CA THR A 117 0.70 -12.65 34.87
C THR A 117 -0.19 -13.79 35.31
N ASP A 118 -1.43 -13.90 34.83
CA ASP A 118 -2.28 -15.04 35.18
C ASP A 118 -1.64 -16.32 34.68
N ARG A 119 -1.77 -17.38 35.48
CA ARG A 119 -1.36 -18.72 35.07
C ARG A 119 -2.34 -19.21 34.03
N VAL A 120 -1.82 -19.87 32.99
CA VAL A 120 -2.67 -20.48 31.96
C VAL A 120 -3.57 -21.56 32.57
N SER A 121 -3.10 -22.25 33.62
CA SER A 121 -3.85 -23.29 34.34
C SER A 121 -5.14 -22.79 35.00
N LEU A 122 -5.30 -21.49 35.22
CA LEU A 122 -6.57 -20.90 35.69
C LEU A 122 -7.70 -21.06 34.66
N TYR A 123 -7.35 -21.14 33.37
CA TYR A 123 -8.29 -21.18 32.27
C TYR A 123 -8.29 -22.52 31.54
N ILE A 124 -7.20 -23.30 31.67
CA ILE A 124 -7.02 -24.61 31.06
C ILE A 124 -6.63 -25.61 32.15
N PRO A 125 -7.59 -26.36 32.73
CA PRO A 125 -7.28 -27.35 33.76
C PRO A 125 -6.25 -28.38 33.28
N GLY A 126 -5.24 -28.65 34.10
CA GLY A 126 -4.16 -29.59 33.77
C GLY A 126 -2.97 -28.98 33.01
N PHE A 127 -3.01 -27.68 32.70
CA PHE A 127 -1.85 -26.96 32.16
C PHE A 127 -0.78 -26.74 33.23
N SER A 128 0.46 -26.48 32.78
CA SER A 128 1.57 -26.12 33.69
C SER A 128 1.24 -24.88 34.54
N GLU A 129 1.54 -24.97 35.84
CA GLU A 129 1.40 -23.88 36.82
C GLU A 129 2.45 -22.76 36.65
N ASP A 130 3.49 -23.02 35.87
CA ASP A 130 4.62 -22.09 35.67
C ASP A 130 4.43 -21.15 34.46
N ILE A 131 3.54 -21.50 33.53
CA ILE A 131 3.32 -20.74 32.29
C ILE A 131 2.26 -19.66 32.52
N ARG A 132 2.58 -18.42 32.16
CA ARG A 132 1.67 -17.27 32.24
C ARG A 132 1.19 -16.81 30.88
N ILE A 133 0.14 -15.98 30.85
CA ILE A 133 -0.37 -15.36 29.62
C ILE A 133 0.72 -14.61 28.85
N THR A 134 1.58 -13.86 29.55
CA THR A 134 2.71 -13.17 28.92
C THR A 134 3.62 -14.14 28.18
N ASP A 135 3.88 -15.33 28.73
CA ASP A 135 4.79 -16.31 28.13
C ASP A 135 4.25 -16.89 26.82
N LEU A 136 2.92 -17.05 26.74
CA LEU A 136 2.25 -17.44 25.50
C LEU A 136 2.42 -16.34 24.45
N MET A 137 2.11 -15.09 24.80
CA MET A 137 2.13 -13.96 23.86
C MET A 137 3.54 -13.63 23.34
N THR A 138 4.58 -13.85 24.14
CA THR A 138 5.98 -13.54 23.80
C THR A 138 6.80 -14.73 23.30
N HIS A 139 6.21 -15.92 23.20
CA HIS A 139 6.93 -17.15 22.83
C HIS A 139 8.05 -17.56 23.78
N THR A 140 7.83 -17.36 25.08
CA THR A 140 8.80 -17.66 26.15
C THR A 140 8.30 -18.74 27.11
N SER A 141 7.24 -19.46 26.78
CA SER A 141 6.66 -20.53 27.60
C SER A 141 7.49 -21.82 27.68
N GLY A 142 8.42 -22.02 26.74
CA GLY A 142 9.12 -23.28 26.55
C GLY A 142 8.29 -24.38 25.87
N LEU A 143 7.04 -24.12 25.45
CA LEU A 143 6.26 -25.13 24.72
C LEU A 143 6.94 -25.51 23.40
N PRO A 144 6.86 -26.79 22.98
CA PRO A 144 7.37 -27.24 21.69
C PRO A 144 6.89 -26.35 20.53
N PRO A 145 7.68 -26.20 19.46
CA PRO A 145 7.36 -25.27 18.38
C PRO A 145 6.08 -25.66 17.63
N TYR A 146 5.80 -26.96 17.55
CA TYR A 146 4.69 -27.52 16.79
C TYR A 146 4.25 -28.89 17.35
N ALA A 147 3.10 -29.40 16.89
CA ALA A 147 2.54 -30.68 17.29
C ALA A 147 2.37 -31.64 16.09
N PRO A 148 2.49 -32.97 16.27
CA PRO A 148 2.45 -33.95 15.19
C PRO A 148 1.00 -34.22 14.73
N VAL A 149 0.52 -33.47 13.74
CA VAL A 149 -0.88 -33.50 13.27
C VAL A 149 -1.39 -34.92 12.97
N LYS A 150 -0.61 -35.76 12.28
CA LYS A 150 -1.01 -37.14 11.94
C LYS A 150 -1.28 -38.00 13.17
N GLU A 151 -0.43 -37.90 14.18
CA GLU A 151 -0.57 -38.65 15.44
C GLU A 151 -1.79 -38.15 16.22
N LEU A 152 -1.99 -36.83 16.25
CA LEU A 152 -3.16 -36.23 16.89
C LEU A 152 -4.47 -36.64 16.20
N THR A 153 -4.52 -36.62 14.87
CA THR A 153 -5.69 -37.11 14.11
C THR A 153 -5.96 -38.58 14.39
N ALA A 154 -4.93 -39.42 14.47
CA ALA A 154 -5.10 -40.84 14.76
C ALA A 154 -5.62 -41.08 16.20
N LYS A 155 -5.16 -40.27 17.17
CA LYS A 155 -5.53 -40.40 18.58
C LYS A 155 -6.91 -39.83 18.89
N TYR A 156 -7.22 -38.64 18.38
CA TYR A 156 -8.38 -37.85 18.78
C TYR A 156 -9.44 -37.70 17.67
N GLY A 157 -9.13 -38.07 16.43
CA GLY A 157 -9.92 -37.68 15.26
C GLY A 157 -9.64 -36.24 14.84
N ALA A 158 -10.29 -35.80 13.75
CA ALA A 158 -10.18 -34.43 13.24
C ALA A 158 -11.51 -33.96 12.59
N PRO A 159 -11.95 -32.71 12.82
CA PRO A 159 -11.36 -31.74 13.74
C PRO A 159 -11.58 -32.12 15.20
N ASN A 160 -10.62 -31.81 16.06
CA ASN A 160 -10.74 -32.01 17.51
C ASN A 160 -9.94 -30.97 18.31
N PRO A 161 -10.47 -29.74 18.46
CA PRO A 161 -9.86 -28.68 19.26
C PRO A 161 -9.58 -29.08 20.72
N LYS A 162 -10.49 -29.85 21.32
CA LYS A 162 -10.37 -30.31 22.72
C LYS A 162 -9.18 -31.26 22.88
N GLY A 163 -9.04 -32.24 22.00
CA GLY A 163 -7.89 -33.16 22.00
C GLY A 163 -6.57 -32.45 21.73
N LEU A 164 -6.57 -31.39 20.90
CA LEU A 164 -5.39 -30.55 20.70
C LEU A 164 -4.99 -29.80 21.98
N ILE A 165 -5.94 -29.21 22.70
CA ILE A 165 -5.66 -28.55 23.99
C ILE A 165 -5.22 -29.56 25.06
N GLU A 166 -5.81 -30.75 25.10
CA GLU A 166 -5.37 -31.84 25.98
C GLU A 166 -3.90 -32.19 25.72
N TYR A 167 -3.52 -32.34 24.45
CA TYR A 167 -2.12 -32.59 24.06
C TYR A 167 -1.20 -31.44 24.49
N ILE A 168 -1.58 -30.19 24.24
CA ILE A 168 -0.75 -29.01 24.59
C ILE A 168 -0.57 -28.94 26.11
N SER A 169 -1.62 -29.20 26.89
CA SER A 169 -1.57 -29.19 28.35
C SER A 169 -0.61 -30.22 28.92
N GLY A 170 -0.47 -31.38 28.25
CA GLY A 170 0.47 -32.44 28.62
C GLY A 170 1.90 -32.27 28.10
N CYS A 171 2.20 -31.21 27.33
CA CYS A 171 3.53 -31.00 26.77
C CYS A 171 4.54 -30.62 27.87
N LYS A 172 5.73 -31.23 27.81
CA LYS A 172 6.88 -30.78 28.61
C LYS A 172 7.49 -29.53 27.97
N THR A 173 7.89 -28.58 28.80
CA THR A 173 8.60 -27.38 28.35
C THR A 173 10.06 -27.70 28.02
N ASN A 174 10.56 -27.21 26.90
CA ASN A 174 11.95 -27.34 26.46
C ASN A 174 12.92 -26.50 27.31
N PHE A 175 12.43 -25.43 27.92
CA PHE A 175 13.16 -24.57 28.85
C PHE A 175 12.18 -23.94 29.84
N LYS A 176 12.71 -23.31 30.90
CA LYS A 176 11.89 -22.67 31.93
C LYS A 176 11.15 -21.44 31.37
N PRO A 177 9.84 -21.26 31.64
CA PRO A 177 9.13 -20.07 31.20
C PRO A 177 9.87 -18.76 31.54
N GLY A 178 9.96 -17.86 30.55
CA GLY A 178 10.60 -16.56 30.66
C GLY A 178 12.13 -16.55 30.59
N THR A 179 12.80 -17.70 30.39
CA THR A 179 14.28 -17.73 30.35
C THR A 179 14.90 -17.80 28.95
N ASP A 180 14.13 -18.21 27.94
CA ASP A 180 14.58 -18.33 26.57
C ASP A 180 13.41 -18.11 25.59
N PHE A 181 13.69 -18.10 24.29
CA PHE A 181 12.72 -17.87 23.22
C PHE A 181 12.62 -19.09 22.28
N GLN A 182 11.38 -19.53 22.02
CA GLN A 182 11.08 -20.50 20.98
C GLN A 182 9.74 -20.18 20.34
N TYR A 183 9.78 -19.84 19.06
CA TYR A 183 8.58 -19.62 18.27
C TYR A 183 7.73 -20.91 18.25
N SER A 184 6.50 -20.81 18.75
CA SER A 184 5.60 -21.94 18.97
C SER A 184 4.17 -21.61 18.58
N CYS A 185 3.59 -22.43 17.72
CA CYS A 185 2.17 -22.36 17.39
C CYS A 185 1.29 -22.74 18.58
N LEU A 186 1.78 -23.61 19.47
CA LEU A 186 1.01 -24.13 20.60
C LEU A 186 0.66 -23.02 21.60
N ASN A 187 1.54 -22.02 21.74
CA ASN A 187 1.27 -20.85 22.59
C ASN A 187 -0.02 -20.14 22.21
N TYR A 188 -0.22 -19.89 20.91
CA TYR A 188 -1.35 -19.12 20.45
C TYR A 188 -2.62 -19.94 20.33
N ILE A 189 -2.51 -21.26 20.15
CA ILE A 189 -3.65 -22.19 20.27
C ILE A 189 -4.14 -22.24 21.74
N ALA A 190 -3.22 -22.29 22.71
CA ALA A 190 -3.59 -22.18 24.12
C ALA A 190 -4.20 -20.81 24.44
N LEU A 191 -3.63 -19.72 23.91
CA LEU A 191 -4.17 -18.37 24.11
C LEU A 191 -5.58 -18.21 23.51
N GLN A 192 -5.86 -18.81 22.36
CA GLN A 192 -7.23 -18.90 21.84
C GLN A 192 -8.18 -19.50 22.87
N HIS A 193 -7.83 -20.66 23.44
CA HIS A 193 -8.70 -21.32 24.40
C HIS A 193 -8.94 -20.46 25.64
N VAL A 194 -7.91 -19.72 26.10
CA VAL A 194 -8.09 -18.72 27.17
C VAL A 194 -9.10 -17.65 26.78
N ILE A 195 -8.98 -17.07 25.58
CA ILE A 195 -9.92 -16.06 25.08
C ILE A 195 -11.35 -16.60 25.03
N GLU A 196 -11.53 -17.81 24.52
CA GLU A 196 -12.85 -18.45 24.39
C GLU A 196 -13.46 -18.75 25.76
N THR A 197 -12.65 -19.24 26.72
CA THR A 197 -13.07 -19.48 28.10
C THR A 197 -13.48 -18.19 28.81
N VAL A 198 -12.72 -17.12 28.66
CA VAL A 198 -12.98 -15.84 29.35
C VAL A 198 -14.15 -15.09 28.73
N SER A 199 -14.26 -15.08 27.40
CA SER A 199 -15.28 -14.31 26.68
C SER A 199 -16.60 -15.05 26.46
N GLY A 200 -16.59 -16.38 26.50
CA GLY A 200 -17.73 -17.22 26.11
C GLY A 200 -18.04 -17.22 24.60
N GLN A 201 -17.17 -16.61 23.78
CA GLN A 201 -17.31 -16.52 22.32
C GLN A 201 -16.21 -17.32 21.64
N SER A 202 -16.44 -17.79 20.41
CA SER A 202 -15.35 -18.31 19.60
C SER A 202 -14.33 -17.20 19.29
N LEU A 203 -13.06 -17.55 19.05
CA LEU A 203 -12.07 -16.53 18.67
C LEU A 203 -12.49 -15.76 17.40
N ARG A 204 -13.13 -16.45 16.45
CA ARG A 204 -13.67 -15.82 15.23
C ARG A 204 -14.71 -14.74 15.58
N ASP A 205 -15.72 -15.11 16.37
CA ASP A 205 -16.82 -14.19 16.69
C ASP A 205 -16.34 -13.00 17.53
N PHE A 206 -15.43 -13.27 18.48
CA PHE A 206 -14.83 -12.22 19.31
C PHE A 206 -14.02 -11.23 18.47
N ALA A 207 -13.13 -11.72 17.61
CA ALA A 207 -12.31 -10.88 16.74
C ALA A 207 -13.17 -10.11 15.73
N LYS A 208 -14.17 -10.76 15.14
CA LYS A 208 -15.11 -10.12 14.22
C LYS A 208 -15.86 -8.97 14.89
N THR A 209 -16.45 -9.23 16.06
CA THR A 209 -17.28 -8.25 16.80
C THR A 209 -16.47 -7.09 17.37
N HIS A 210 -15.23 -7.35 17.79
CA HIS A 210 -14.45 -6.36 18.56
C HIS A 210 -13.27 -5.75 17.80
N ILE A 211 -12.94 -6.26 16.61
CA ILE A 211 -11.81 -5.77 15.80
C ILE A 211 -12.28 -5.50 14.38
N PHE A 212 -12.73 -6.53 13.65
CA PHE A 212 -12.91 -6.43 12.21
C PHE A 212 -14.13 -5.57 11.83
N ASP A 213 -15.30 -5.85 12.41
CA ASP A 213 -16.53 -5.11 12.09
C ASP A 213 -16.45 -3.64 12.52
N PRO A 214 -15.97 -3.28 13.74
CA PRO A 214 -15.84 -1.87 14.13
C PRO A 214 -14.83 -1.09 13.30
N LEU A 215 -13.81 -1.74 12.74
CA LEU A 215 -12.85 -1.11 11.83
C LEU A 215 -13.34 -1.06 10.38
N GLY A 216 -14.41 -1.78 10.04
CA GLY A 216 -14.87 -1.91 8.66
C GLY A 216 -13.95 -2.76 7.80
N MET A 217 -13.26 -3.76 8.37
CA MET A 217 -12.41 -4.70 7.65
C MET A 217 -13.28 -5.77 6.95
N GLN A 218 -13.82 -5.43 5.78
CA GLN A 218 -14.90 -6.18 5.12
C GLN A 218 -14.46 -7.52 4.51
N HIS A 219 -13.17 -7.68 4.22
CA HIS A 219 -12.59 -8.89 3.63
C HIS A 219 -11.70 -9.64 4.63
N THR A 220 -11.87 -9.38 5.93
CA THR A 220 -11.13 -10.03 7.00
C THR A 220 -12.01 -10.93 7.85
N ASP A 221 -11.74 -12.23 7.83
CA ASP A 221 -12.43 -13.20 8.67
C ASP A 221 -11.62 -14.49 8.80
N TYR A 222 -12.02 -15.36 9.74
CA TYR A 222 -11.65 -16.77 9.71
C TYR A 222 -12.62 -17.53 8.82
N CYS A 223 -12.12 -18.53 8.07
CA CYS A 223 -12.93 -19.39 7.20
C CYS A 223 -13.80 -18.57 6.22
N PRO A 224 -13.19 -17.88 5.24
CA PRO A 224 -13.88 -16.96 4.34
C PRO A 224 -14.95 -17.68 3.51
N THR A 225 -16.04 -16.98 3.24
CA THR A 225 -17.20 -17.46 2.45
C THR A 225 -17.62 -16.43 1.41
N GLY A 226 -18.42 -16.85 0.43
CA GLY A 226 -19.00 -15.93 -0.57
C GLY A 226 -17.93 -15.17 -1.36
N GLU A 227 -18.11 -13.87 -1.54
CA GLU A 227 -17.22 -13.02 -2.33
C GLU A 227 -15.77 -13.02 -1.80
N THR A 228 -15.56 -13.04 -0.48
CA THR A 228 -14.23 -13.11 0.12
C THR A 228 -13.50 -14.41 -0.26
N LEU A 229 -14.22 -15.52 -0.35
CA LEU A 229 -13.66 -16.81 -0.80
C LEU A 229 -13.26 -16.76 -2.28
N GLU A 230 -14.06 -16.13 -3.14
CA GLU A 230 -13.78 -16.00 -4.57
C GLU A 230 -12.49 -15.21 -4.82
N ARG A 231 -12.24 -14.19 -3.98
CA ARG A 231 -11.04 -13.34 -4.02
C ARG A 231 -9.79 -13.99 -3.44
N CYS A 232 -9.89 -15.15 -2.78
CA CYS A 232 -8.74 -15.78 -2.13
C CYS A 232 -7.66 -16.22 -3.11
N ALA A 233 -6.41 -15.86 -2.85
CA ALA A 233 -5.25 -16.50 -3.46
C ALA A 233 -5.07 -17.92 -2.90
N PRO A 234 -4.92 -18.96 -3.74
CA PRO A 234 -4.56 -20.29 -3.27
C PRO A 234 -3.13 -20.37 -2.72
N THR A 235 -2.88 -21.37 -1.88
CA THR A 235 -1.57 -21.59 -1.22
C THR A 235 -0.87 -22.87 -1.64
N GLU A 236 -1.53 -24.02 -1.75
CA GLU A 236 -0.85 -25.30 -2.04
C GLU A 236 -1.76 -26.26 -2.79
N LYS A 237 -1.20 -26.98 -3.77
CA LYS A 237 -1.81 -28.16 -4.37
C LYS A 237 -1.49 -29.39 -3.53
N GLN A 238 -2.53 -30.00 -2.97
CA GLN A 238 -2.42 -31.21 -2.16
C GLN A 238 -2.15 -32.45 -3.03
N LYS A 239 -1.73 -33.55 -2.39
CA LYS A 239 -1.39 -34.82 -3.06
C LYS A 239 -2.56 -35.46 -3.82
N ASP A 240 -3.79 -35.21 -3.38
CA ASP A 240 -5.01 -35.69 -4.03
C ASP A 240 -5.44 -34.82 -5.23
N GLY A 241 -4.67 -33.76 -5.54
CA GLY A 241 -4.94 -32.82 -6.63
C GLY A 241 -5.80 -31.63 -6.24
N SER A 242 -6.37 -31.60 -5.02
CA SER A 242 -7.11 -30.43 -4.52
C SER A 242 -6.18 -29.24 -4.28
N ILE A 243 -6.72 -28.02 -4.35
CA ILE A 243 -5.97 -26.78 -4.13
C ILE A 243 -6.53 -26.07 -2.90
N LEU A 244 -5.67 -25.67 -1.99
CA LEU A 244 -6.05 -24.90 -0.80
C LEU A 244 -6.35 -23.46 -1.21
N LYS A 245 -7.63 -23.14 -1.45
CA LYS A 245 -8.16 -21.79 -1.72
C LYS A 245 -9.24 -21.46 -0.68
N GLY A 246 -9.05 -20.37 0.08
CA GLY A 246 -9.89 -20.03 1.24
C GLY A 246 -9.88 -21.07 2.36
N ILE A 247 -8.87 -21.94 2.35
CA ILE A 247 -8.65 -23.00 3.32
C ILE A 247 -7.27 -22.75 3.94
N VAL A 248 -7.21 -22.74 5.28
CA VAL A 248 -5.99 -22.41 6.03
C VAL A 248 -4.84 -23.36 5.63
N HIS A 249 -3.67 -22.81 5.37
CA HIS A 249 -2.49 -23.56 4.98
C HIS A 249 -1.94 -24.38 6.15
N ASP A 250 -1.81 -23.77 7.33
CA ASP A 250 -1.27 -24.42 8.55
C ASP A 250 -2.07 -25.69 8.91
N PRO A 251 -1.42 -26.88 8.91
CA PRO A 251 -2.12 -28.13 9.15
C PRO A 251 -2.76 -28.25 10.55
N LEU A 252 -2.16 -27.70 11.61
CA LEU A 252 -2.79 -27.70 12.94
C LEU A 252 -4.10 -26.89 12.94
N ALA A 253 -4.06 -25.67 12.40
CA ALA A 253 -5.24 -24.83 12.30
C ALA A 253 -6.32 -25.47 11.43
N ARG A 254 -5.95 -25.92 10.22
CA ARG A 254 -6.87 -26.51 9.25
C ARG A 254 -7.50 -27.81 9.73
N ILE A 255 -6.67 -28.77 10.15
CA ILE A 255 -7.11 -30.15 10.37
C ILE A 255 -7.61 -30.32 11.81
N MET A 256 -6.84 -29.87 12.80
CA MET A 256 -7.19 -30.11 14.19
C MET A 256 -8.16 -29.08 14.74
N ASN A 257 -8.03 -27.81 14.33
CA ASN A 257 -8.77 -26.69 14.91
C ASN A 257 -9.88 -26.12 14.01
N ALA A 258 -10.30 -26.89 12.99
CA ALA A 258 -11.40 -26.54 12.07
C ALA A 258 -11.26 -25.17 11.37
N GLY A 259 -10.04 -24.69 11.16
CA GLY A 259 -9.73 -23.43 10.48
C GLY A 259 -9.79 -22.18 11.36
N VAL A 260 -10.39 -22.23 12.54
CA VAL A 260 -10.40 -21.11 13.51
C VAL A 260 -9.32 -21.36 14.56
N SER A 261 -8.14 -20.80 14.35
CA SER A 261 -7.00 -21.07 15.22
C SER A 261 -6.24 -19.83 15.68
N GLY A 262 -5.82 -19.81 16.94
CA GLY A 262 -5.08 -18.67 17.48
C GLY A 262 -3.72 -18.47 16.81
N ASN A 263 -3.12 -19.55 16.28
CA ASN A 263 -1.83 -19.51 15.58
C ASN A 263 -1.92 -19.10 14.11
N ALA A 264 -3.06 -19.32 13.44
CA ALA A 264 -3.28 -19.09 12.01
C ALA A 264 -4.77 -19.17 11.64
N GLY A 265 -5.15 -18.70 10.46
CA GLY A 265 -6.49 -18.93 9.90
C GLY A 265 -7.32 -17.69 9.63
N VAL A 266 -6.78 -16.50 9.92
CA VAL A 266 -7.32 -15.24 9.39
C VAL A 266 -6.99 -15.16 7.90
N PHE A 267 -7.97 -14.76 7.11
CA PHE A 267 -7.82 -14.31 5.74
C PHE A 267 -8.05 -12.80 5.71
N SER A 268 -7.28 -12.05 4.92
CA SER A 268 -7.39 -10.59 4.78
C SER A 268 -6.86 -10.13 3.43
N ASP A 269 -7.26 -8.94 3.00
CA ASP A 269 -6.63 -8.21 1.90
C ASP A 269 -5.69 -7.09 2.40
N ALA A 270 -5.06 -6.38 1.47
CA ALA A 270 -4.14 -5.30 1.78
C ALA A 270 -4.83 -4.02 2.29
N ASN A 271 -6.09 -3.76 1.88
CA ASN A 271 -6.84 -2.59 2.30
C ASN A 271 -7.27 -2.69 3.78
N ASP A 272 -7.76 -3.86 4.19
CA ASP A 272 -8.16 -4.12 5.57
C ASP A 272 -6.95 -4.10 6.51
N LEU A 273 -5.83 -4.69 6.09
CA LEU A 273 -4.59 -4.60 6.87
C LEU A 273 -4.07 -3.17 6.96
N ALA A 274 -4.25 -2.36 5.93
CA ALA A 274 -3.90 -0.95 5.97
C ALA A 274 -4.71 -0.23 7.06
N ILE A 275 -6.01 -0.51 7.18
CA ILE A 275 -6.87 0.06 8.23
C ILE A 275 -6.38 -0.36 9.62
N LEU A 276 -6.07 -1.64 9.82
CA LEU A 276 -5.52 -2.13 11.09
C LEU A 276 -4.19 -1.44 11.43
N ALA A 277 -3.31 -1.28 10.44
CA ALA A 277 -2.03 -0.60 10.61
C ALA A 277 -2.22 0.88 10.97
N ALA A 278 -3.14 1.58 10.29
CA ALA A 278 -3.48 2.97 10.61
C ALA A 278 -4.07 3.10 12.02
N MET A 279 -4.92 2.17 12.46
CA MET A 279 -5.44 2.12 13.83
C MET A 279 -4.32 1.99 14.86
N LEU A 280 -3.35 1.11 14.62
CA LEU A 280 -2.21 0.90 15.51
C LEU A 280 -1.26 2.10 15.54
N LEU A 281 -0.97 2.69 14.38
CA LEU A 281 -0.19 3.94 14.26
C LEU A 281 -0.87 5.11 14.98
N ASN A 282 -2.21 5.17 14.91
CA ASN A 282 -3.03 6.16 15.59
C ASN A 282 -3.42 5.74 17.03
N ASN A 283 -2.52 5.03 17.73
CA ASN A 283 -2.67 4.70 19.15
C ASN A 283 -4.01 4.03 19.53
N GLY A 284 -4.49 3.13 18.67
CA GLY A 284 -5.61 2.24 18.99
C GLY A 284 -6.97 2.69 18.45
N GLU A 285 -7.03 3.75 17.65
CA GLU A 285 -8.28 4.32 17.14
C GLU A 285 -8.25 4.56 15.62
N TYR A 286 -9.36 4.28 14.95
CA TYR A 286 -9.57 4.62 13.54
C TYR A 286 -11.02 5.04 13.31
N ASN A 287 -11.25 6.13 12.58
CA ASN A 287 -12.59 6.65 12.26
C ASN A 287 -13.54 6.75 13.47
N GLY A 288 -13.04 7.19 14.63
CA GLY A 288 -13.82 7.32 15.86
C GLY A 288 -14.10 6.01 16.61
N HIS A 289 -13.61 4.87 16.09
CA HIS A 289 -13.69 3.57 16.75
C HIS A 289 -12.37 3.23 17.43
N ARG A 290 -12.40 3.23 18.77
CA ARG A 290 -11.26 2.83 19.60
C ARG A 290 -11.31 1.34 19.89
N ILE A 291 -10.33 0.60 19.38
CA ILE A 291 -10.16 -0.84 19.62
C ILE A 291 -9.30 -1.09 20.85
N LEU A 292 -8.23 -0.30 21.00
CA LEU A 292 -7.30 -0.36 22.12
C LEU A 292 -7.04 1.05 22.69
N SER A 293 -6.71 1.14 23.96
CA SER A 293 -6.18 2.39 24.52
C SER A 293 -4.77 2.67 23.99
N PRO A 294 -4.29 3.94 24.04
CA PRO A 294 -2.91 4.26 23.70
C PRO A 294 -1.89 3.48 24.55
N LEU A 295 -2.23 3.21 25.81
CA LEU A 295 -1.41 2.39 26.70
C LEU A 295 -1.41 0.91 26.30
N GLY A 296 -2.55 0.37 25.87
CA GLY A 296 -2.64 -0.99 25.35
C GLY A 296 -1.76 -1.20 24.13
N VAL A 297 -1.84 -0.29 23.14
CA VAL A 297 -0.97 -0.32 21.95
C VAL A 297 0.50 -0.22 22.35
N LYS A 298 0.85 0.74 23.23
CA LYS A 298 2.22 0.89 23.73
C LYS A 298 2.71 -0.38 24.42
N THR A 299 1.87 -1.02 25.24
CA THR A 299 2.18 -2.27 25.92
C THR A 299 2.38 -3.42 24.93
N MET A 300 1.54 -3.52 23.90
CA MET A 300 1.69 -4.56 22.86
C MET A 300 3.00 -4.47 22.09
N ARG A 301 3.54 -3.27 21.88
CA ARG A 301 4.83 -3.05 21.20
C ARG A 301 6.04 -2.91 22.14
N SER A 302 5.85 -3.11 23.44
CA SER A 302 6.96 -3.05 24.41
C SER A 302 7.41 -4.45 24.79
N ILE A 303 8.73 -4.69 24.76
CA ILE A 303 9.29 -5.95 25.27
C ILE A 303 9.10 -5.98 26.79
N PRO A 304 8.51 -7.06 27.35
CA PRO A 304 8.35 -7.19 28.79
C PRO A 304 9.70 -7.12 29.51
N ARG A 305 9.75 -6.39 30.64
CA ARG A 305 10.99 -6.11 31.39
C ARG A 305 11.77 -7.33 31.87
N HIS A 306 11.11 -8.48 31.97
CA HIS A 306 11.73 -9.74 32.42
C HIS A 306 12.45 -10.50 31.28
N ILE A 307 12.25 -10.09 30.01
CA ILE A 307 12.88 -10.70 28.82
C ILE A 307 13.49 -9.64 27.88
N PRO A 308 14.25 -8.64 28.39
CA PRO A 308 14.65 -7.47 27.61
C PRO A 308 15.51 -7.79 26.38
N GLY A 309 16.19 -8.95 26.37
CA GLY A 309 17.07 -9.38 25.28
C GLY A 309 16.43 -10.27 24.22
N LEU A 310 15.15 -10.66 24.35
CA LEU A 310 14.54 -11.65 23.44
C LEU A 310 13.84 -11.04 22.22
N GLY A 311 13.66 -9.71 22.17
CA GLY A 311 13.11 -9.02 21.00
C GLY A 311 11.61 -9.20 20.74
N ARG A 312 10.90 -10.00 21.55
CA ARG A 312 9.46 -10.28 21.41
C ARG A 312 8.62 -9.44 22.35
N ALA A 313 7.59 -8.82 21.80
CA ALA A 313 6.54 -8.13 22.55
C ALA A 313 5.24 -8.95 22.53
N LEU A 314 4.17 -8.40 23.10
CA LEU A 314 2.89 -9.10 23.30
C LEU A 314 2.12 -9.16 21.97
N GLY A 315 2.41 -10.15 21.14
CA GLY A 315 1.84 -10.28 19.79
C GLY A 315 2.82 -10.00 18.66
N TRP A 316 3.85 -9.20 18.92
CA TRP A 316 4.69 -8.59 17.89
C TRP A 316 6.18 -8.94 18.04
N ASP A 317 6.93 -8.77 16.95
CA ASP A 317 8.38 -8.94 16.90
C ASP A 317 9.09 -7.62 16.61
N LEU A 318 10.05 -7.23 17.43
CA LEU A 318 10.86 -6.02 17.22
C LEU A 318 12.23 -6.35 16.65
N PHE A 319 12.92 -7.32 17.24
CA PHE A 319 14.30 -7.66 16.85
C PHE A 319 14.71 -9.11 17.15
N SER A 320 13.76 -10.05 17.32
CA SER A 320 14.14 -11.46 17.40
C SER A 320 14.78 -11.92 16.07
N PRO A 321 15.41 -13.11 16.01
CA PRO A 321 15.89 -13.68 14.76
C PRO A 321 14.85 -13.79 13.63
N TYR A 322 13.55 -13.67 13.94
CA TYR A 322 12.44 -13.69 12.98
C TYR A 322 12.03 -12.29 12.46
N ALA A 323 12.59 -11.20 13.00
CA ALA A 323 12.19 -9.81 12.73
C ALA A 323 12.79 -9.21 11.43
N SER A 324 13.41 -10.02 10.57
CA SER A 324 14.06 -9.55 9.34
C SER A 324 13.14 -8.75 8.38
N ASN A 325 11.82 -8.91 8.50
CA ASN A 325 10.83 -8.13 7.74
C ASN A 325 10.84 -6.63 8.05
N ASN A 326 11.46 -6.20 9.16
CA ASN A 326 11.63 -4.79 9.51
C ASN A 326 12.64 -4.10 8.59
N GLY A 327 13.46 -4.86 7.84
CA GLY A 327 14.56 -4.30 7.06
C GLY A 327 15.69 -3.79 7.95
N ASP A 328 16.57 -3.01 7.36
CA ASP A 328 17.79 -2.48 7.97
C ASP A 328 17.71 -0.98 8.27
N LEU A 329 16.73 -0.27 7.68
CA LEU A 329 16.65 1.20 7.71
C LEU A 329 15.64 1.76 8.72
N PHE A 330 14.61 1.00 9.07
CA PHE A 330 13.64 1.43 10.09
C PHE A 330 14.24 1.35 11.51
N GLY A 331 13.64 2.09 12.44
CA GLY A 331 14.18 2.29 13.78
C GLY A 331 13.99 1.09 14.74
N PRO A 332 14.58 1.14 15.95
CA PRO A 332 14.48 0.06 16.93
C PRO A 332 13.07 -0.11 17.53
N ASN A 333 12.17 0.85 17.34
CA ASN A 333 10.77 0.78 17.78
C ASN A 333 9.85 0.14 16.73
N THR A 334 10.37 -0.19 15.55
CA THR A 334 9.64 -0.90 14.52
C THR A 334 9.29 -2.30 15.00
N TYR A 335 8.05 -2.71 14.72
CA TYR A 335 7.57 -4.03 15.08
C TYR A 335 6.77 -4.64 13.94
N GLY A 336 6.71 -5.96 13.89
CA GLY A 336 5.98 -6.64 12.83
C GLY A 336 5.69 -8.10 13.11
N HIS A 337 5.12 -8.76 12.12
CA HIS A 337 4.93 -10.19 12.11
C HIS A 337 4.93 -10.72 10.68
N THR A 338 5.41 -11.95 10.51
CA THR A 338 5.43 -12.64 9.22
C THR A 338 4.49 -13.85 9.20
N GLY A 339 4.02 -14.21 8.01
CA GLY A 339 3.21 -15.40 7.74
C GLY A 339 3.98 -16.39 6.88
N TYR A 340 3.77 -17.69 7.12
CA TYR A 340 4.46 -18.75 6.37
C TYR A 340 4.11 -18.74 4.87
N THR A 341 2.89 -18.33 4.54
CA THR A 341 2.37 -18.19 3.17
C THR A 341 3.02 -17.07 2.36
N GLY A 342 3.87 -16.24 2.99
CA GLY A 342 4.60 -15.16 2.35
C GLY A 342 4.18 -13.75 2.80
N THR A 343 3.05 -13.64 3.50
CA THR A 343 2.53 -12.38 4.05
C THR A 343 3.42 -11.77 5.15
N SER A 344 3.36 -10.44 5.31
CA SER A 344 3.98 -9.72 6.42
C SER A 344 3.37 -8.35 6.63
N ILE A 345 3.38 -7.91 7.89
CA ILE A 345 3.06 -6.55 8.31
C ILE A 345 4.22 -6.02 9.17
N THR A 346 4.72 -4.83 8.82
CA THR A 346 5.75 -4.09 9.54
C THR A 346 5.19 -2.71 9.85
N ILE A 347 5.29 -2.25 11.10
CA ILE A 347 4.78 -0.96 11.56
C ILE A 347 5.92 -0.23 12.26
N ASP A 348 6.24 0.96 11.76
CA ASP A 348 7.22 1.86 12.33
C ASP A 348 6.53 3.11 12.89
N PRO A 349 6.33 3.18 14.22
CA PRO A 349 5.63 4.30 14.85
C PRO A 349 6.46 5.58 14.85
N ASP A 350 7.79 5.50 14.71
CA ASP A 350 8.67 6.67 14.77
C ASP A 350 8.57 7.51 13.50
N ASN A 351 8.34 6.88 12.34
CA ASN A 351 8.09 7.56 11.06
C ASN A 351 6.62 7.48 10.61
N ASP A 352 5.71 7.06 11.50
CA ASP A 352 4.28 6.93 11.26
C ASP A 352 3.96 6.18 9.96
N THR A 353 4.64 5.05 9.76
CA THR A 353 4.64 4.29 8.50
C THR A 353 4.38 2.81 8.76
N ALA A 354 3.64 2.16 7.87
CA ALA A 354 3.51 0.70 7.86
C ALA A 354 3.72 0.13 6.45
N VAL A 355 4.34 -1.04 6.39
CA VAL A 355 4.60 -1.82 5.17
C VAL A 355 3.86 -3.14 5.25
N ILE A 356 2.95 -3.36 4.33
CA ILE A 356 2.16 -4.59 4.21
C ILE A 356 2.52 -5.24 2.88
N LEU A 357 3.16 -6.40 2.95
CA LEU A 357 3.50 -7.19 1.77
C LEU A 357 2.78 -8.52 1.85
N LEU A 358 1.80 -8.72 0.99
CA LEU A 358 1.00 -9.94 0.92
C LEU A 358 1.41 -10.73 -0.31
N THR A 359 1.82 -11.98 -0.13
CA THR A 359 2.18 -12.89 -1.22
C THR A 359 1.58 -14.26 -0.92
N ASN A 360 1.48 -15.10 -1.95
CA ASN A 360 1.18 -16.53 -1.84
C ASN A 360 2.42 -17.35 -2.20
N SER A 361 3.54 -17.10 -1.51
CA SER A 361 4.87 -17.62 -1.88
C SER A 361 4.91 -19.14 -1.95
N VAL A 362 4.13 -19.80 -1.11
CA VAL A 362 4.03 -21.26 -1.05
C VAL A 362 3.30 -21.87 -2.25
N HIS A 363 2.56 -21.10 -3.04
CA HIS A 363 1.80 -21.63 -4.17
C HIS A 363 2.69 -21.95 -5.39
N PRO A 364 2.54 -23.12 -6.04
CA PRO A 364 1.60 -24.20 -5.72
C PRO A 364 2.18 -25.33 -4.84
N ASP A 365 3.48 -25.34 -4.55
CA ASP A 365 4.21 -26.55 -4.14
C ASP A 365 4.80 -26.52 -2.72
N ASP A 366 4.43 -25.53 -1.90
CA ASP A 366 4.95 -25.29 -0.55
C ASP A 366 6.49 -25.07 -0.49
N LYS A 367 7.02 -24.23 -1.39
CA LYS A 367 8.48 -24.01 -1.55
C LYS A 367 8.94 -22.54 -1.61
N GLY A 368 8.03 -21.59 -1.43
CA GLY A 368 8.30 -20.16 -1.61
C GLY A 368 9.39 -19.57 -0.72
N LYS A 369 9.99 -18.45 -1.17
CA LYS A 369 11.02 -17.72 -0.41
C LYS A 369 10.68 -16.23 -0.30
N ALA A 370 9.96 -15.85 0.76
CA ALA A 370 9.58 -14.45 0.99
C ALA A 370 10.50 -13.69 1.97
N THR A 371 11.30 -14.38 2.80
CA THR A 371 12.06 -13.74 3.90
C THR A 371 12.93 -12.59 3.43
N ARG A 372 13.76 -12.82 2.41
CA ARG A 372 14.65 -11.78 1.86
C ARG A 372 13.88 -10.65 1.19
N LEU A 373 12.82 -10.98 0.46
CA LEU A 373 12.00 -10.00 -0.25
C LEU A 373 11.40 -8.98 0.72
N ARG A 374 10.89 -9.42 1.87
CA ARG A 374 10.31 -8.54 2.88
C ARG A 374 11.29 -7.46 3.34
N SER A 375 12.53 -7.83 3.65
CA SER A 375 13.58 -6.88 4.06
C SER A 375 13.91 -5.88 2.95
N LEU A 376 14.02 -6.35 1.70
CA LEU A 376 14.30 -5.48 0.56
C LEU A 376 13.19 -4.47 0.32
N VAL A 377 11.94 -4.91 0.39
CA VAL A 377 10.76 -4.05 0.26
C VAL A 377 10.71 -3.04 1.40
N ALA A 378 10.89 -3.48 2.65
CA ALA A 378 10.92 -2.59 3.80
C ALA A 378 12.01 -1.49 3.67
N ASN A 379 13.21 -1.86 3.21
CA ASN A 379 14.28 -0.90 2.95
C ASN A 379 13.93 0.10 1.85
N ALA A 380 13.36 -0.36 0.73
CA ALA A 380 12.96 0.54 -0.35
C ALA A 380 11.86 1.52 0.10
N VAL A 381 10.92 1.06 0.92
CA VAL A 381 9.87 1.91 1.49
C VAL A 381 10.47 2.91 2.49
N ALA A 382 11.30 2.47 3.44
CA ALA A 382 11.98 3.36 4.38
C ALA A 382 12.81 4.44 3.65
N ALA A 383 13.58 4.06 2.63
CA ALA A 383 14.39 4.98 1.83
C ALA A 383 13.56 5.97 1.00
N SER A 384 12.27 5.73 0.83
CA SER A 384 11.37 6.66 0.14
C SER A 384 10.91 7.81 1.03
N ILE A 385 11.03 7.70 2.35
CA ILE A 385 10.69 8.77 3.29
C ILE A 385 11.68 9.93 3.11
N TYR A 386 11.20 11.09 2.68
CA TYR A 386 12.03 12.25 2.39
C TYR A 386 11.54 13.48 3.19
N PRO A 387 12.44 14.28 3.80
CA PRO A 387 12.06 15.31 4.77
C PRO A 387 11.39 16.55 4.16
N THR A 388 11.47 16.76 2.85
CA THR A 388 10.81 17.90 2.19
C THR A 388 9.64 17.40 1.35
N GLU A 389 8.43 17.66 1.83
CA GLU A 389 7.21 17.45 1.05
C GLU A 389 7.21 18.36 -0.18
N ARG A 390 6.98 17.78 -1.36
CA ARG A 390 6.64 18.54 -2.57
C ARG A 390 5.13 18.55 -2.70
N THR A 391 4.54 19.67 -2.33
CA THR A 391 3.08 19.87 -2.35
C THR A 391 2.65 20.42 -3.70
N TYR A 392 1.75 19.70 -4.37
CA TYR A 392 1.09 20.12 -5.60
C TYR A 392 -0.41 20.37 -5.35
N THR A 393 -1.14 20.79 -6.37
CA THR A 393 -2.60 21.02 -6.26
C THR A 393 -3.36 19.70 -6.10
N GLU A 394 -4.57 19.74 -5.53
CA GLU A 394 -5.45 18.55 -5.45
C GLU A 394 -5.74 17.94 -6.83
N HIS A 395 -5.87 18.78 -7.87
CA HIS A 395 -6.04 18.32 -9.24
C HIS A 395 -4.83 17.55 -9.76
N TYR A 396 -3.61 17.98 -9.40
CA TYR A 396 -2.39 17.26 -9.74
C TYR A 396 -2.43 15.85 -9.17
N TYR A 397 -2.72 15.71 -7.88
CA TYR A 397 -2.73 14.39 -7.23
C TYR A 397 -3.84 13.49 -7.76
N LYS A 398 -5.02 14.05 -8.06
CA LYS A 398 -6.09 13.31 -8.71
C LYS A 398 -5.64 12.75 -10.07
N ARG A 399 -5.05 13.59 -10.93
CA ARG A 399 -4.54 13.15 -12.23
C ARG A 399 -3.38 12.16 -12.11
N PHE A 400 -2.50 12.35 -11.14
CA PHE A 400 -1.41 11.42 -10.85
C PHE A 400 -1.94 10.01 -10.57
N LEU A 401 -2.95 9.88 -9.71
CA LEU A 401 -3.57 8.59 -9.38
C LEU A 401 -4.34 8.01 -10.56
N GLU A 402 -5.07 8.83 -11.32
CA GLU A 402 -5.73 8.39 -12.55
C GLU A 402 -4.73 7.77 -13.55
N PHE A 403 -3.51 8.31 -13.64
CA PHE A 403 -2.46 7.72 -14.49
C PHE A 403 -1.93 6.38 -14.00
N GLU A 404 -1.94 6.11 -12.69
CA GLU A 404 -1.54 4.80 -12.15
C GLU A 404 -2.57 3.72 -12.47
N ASP A 405 -3.85 4.10 -12.53
CA ASP A 405 -4.94 3.18 -12.83
C ASP A 405 -5.12 2.94 -14.35
N GLU A 406 -4.49 3.77 -15.19
CA GLU A 406 -4.45 3.56 -16.63
C GLU A 406 -3.46 2.44 -17.04
N PRO A 407 -3.67 1.78 -18.20
CA PRO A 407 -2.70 0.81 -18.70
C PRO A 407 -1.31 1.45 -18.88
N ALA A 408 -0.28 0.71 -18.44
CA ALA A 408 1.11 1.14 -18.53
C ALA A 408 1.49 1.59 -19.95
N ILE A 409 2.39 2.58 -20.02
CA ILE A 409 2.96 3.04 -21.29
C ILE A 409 3.69 1.88 -21.96
N SER A 410 3.49 1.74 -23.27
CA SER A 410 4.14 0.73 -24.09
C SER A 410 5.03 1.38 -25.15
N PRO A 411 5.94 0.60 -25.77
CA PRO A 411 6.79 1.13 -26.84
C PRO A 411 6.04 1.60 -28.10
N LYS A 412 4.74 1.33 -28.21
CA LYS A 412 3.89 1.82 -29.32
C LYS A 412 3.29 3.18 -29.03
N ASP A 413 3.30 3.62 -27.78
CA ASP A 413 2.61 4.84 -27.37
C ASP A 413 3.38 6.10 -27.76
N ILE A 414 2.61 7.13 -28.13
CA ILE A 414 3.03 8.51 -28.30
C ILE A 414 2.53 9.29 -27.09
N VAL A 415 3.44 9.85 -26.30
CA VAL A 415 3.08 10.53 -25.05
C VAL A 415 3.08 12.04 -25.27
N MET A 416 1.94 12.68 -24.96
CA MET A 416 1.81 14.13 -24.86
C MET A 416 2.04 14.51 -23.40
N LEU A 417 3.18 15.12 -23.08
CA LEU A 417 3.62 15.45 -21.72
C LEU A 417 3.66 16.97 -21.51
N GLY A 418 3.07 17.46 -20.43
CA GLY A 418 3.09 18.88 -20.10
C GLY A 418 2.07 19.25 -19.03
N ASN A 419 1.59 20.48 -19.12
CA ASN A 419 0.70 21.07 -18.13
C ASN A 419 -0.77 21.17 -18.61
N SER A 420 -1.48 22.22 -18.19
CA SER A 420 -2.88 22.51 -18.53
C SER A 420 -3.15 22.55 -20.03
N LEU A 421 -2.22 23.08 -20.83
CA LEU A 421 -2.36 23.13 -22.28
C LEU A 421 -2.39 21.72 -22.88
N THR A 422 -1.56 20.82 -22.37
CA THR A 422 -1.54 19.41 -22.77
C THR A 422 -2.78 18.67 -22.26
N GLU A 423 -3.21 18.90 -21.02
CA GLU A 423 -4.42 18.30 -20.47
C GLU A 423 -5.67 18.73 -21.25
N GLY A 424 -5.82 20.02 -21.53
CA GLY A 424 -6.95 20.60 -22.27
C GLY A 424 -7.07 20.09 -23.72
N GLY A 425 -6.03 19.45 -24.25
CA GLY A 425 -6.08 18.70 -25.50
C GLY A 425 -7.00 17.47 -25.44
N LYS A 426 -7.43 17.02 -24.26
CA LYS A 426 -8.32 15.87 -24.05
C LYS A 426 -7.79 14.61 -24.78
N ASP A 427 -8.53 14.07 -25.74
CA ASP A 427 -8.11 12.93 -26.56
C ASP A 427 -7.22 13.40 -27.72
N TRP A 428 -5.91 13.36 -27.49
CA TRP A 428 -4.91 13.65 -28.51
C TRP A 428 -4.89 12.61 -29.65
N GLY A 429 -5.35 11.38 -29.41
CA GLY A 429 -5.43 10.35 -30.47
C GLY A 429 -6.45 10.73 -31.53
N VAL A 430 -7.62 11.20 -31.11
CA VAL A 430 -8.66 11.74 -32.00
C VAL A 430 -8.16 12.99 -32.72
N ARG A 431 -7.57 13.96 -31.99
CA ARG A 431 -7.08 15.22 -32.59
C ARG A 431 -6.00 14.99 -33.64
N LEU A 432 -5.08 14.08 -33.34
CA LEU A 432 -3.95 13.76 -34.21
C LEU A 432 -4.27 12.70 -35.27
N LYS A 433 -5.45 12.06 -35.20
CA LYS A 433 -5.85 10.92 -36.04
C LYS A 433 -4.82 9.78 -35.98
N LYS A 434 -4.38 9.46 -34.76
CA LYS A 434 -3.40 8.40 -34.48
C LYS A 434 -3.89 7.55 -33.32
N LYS A 435 -3.64 6.24 -33.41
CA LYS A 435 -3.83 5.32 -32.30
C LYS A 435 -2.66 5.44 -31.32
N HIS A 436 -2.83 4.94 -30.10
CA HIS A 436 -1.79 4.89 -29.08
C HIS A 436 -1.22 6.27 -28.72
N VAL A 437 -2.07 7.30 -28.62
CA VAL A 437 -1.64 8.61 -28.11
C VAL A 437 -2.13 8.75 -26.68
N ARG A 438 -1.21 8.99 -25.74
CA ARG A 438 -1.48 9.08 -24.31
C ARG A 438 -1.33 10.52 -23.84
N ASN A 439 -2.40 11.05 -23.24
CA ASN A 439 -2.35 12.37 -22.61
C ASN A 439 -1.78 12.23 -21.19
N ARG A 440 -0.66 12.88 -20.93
CA ARG A 440 -0.01 12.98 -19.62
C ARG A 440 0.12 14.44 -19.18
N GLY A 441 -0.80 15.30 -19.59
CA GLY A 441 -0.92 16.68 -19.14
C GLY A 441 -1.60 16.78 -17.76
N ILE A 442 -1.13 17.71 -16.93
CA ILE A 442 -1.77 18.06 -15.64
C ILE A 442 -1.91 19.60 -15.52
N ILE A 443 -3.11 20.10 -15.22
CA ILE A 443 -3.33 21.53 -14.98
C ILE A 443 -2.49 22.02 -13.78
N GLY A 444 -1.81 23.16 -13.97
CA GLY A 444 -0.93 23.76 -12.95
C GLY A 444 0.45 23.11 -12.82
N ASP A 445 0.74 22.04 -13.58
CA ASP A 445 2.00 21.31 -13.48
C ASP A 445 3.21 22.15 -13.91
N GLU A 446 4.31 22.00 -13.21
CA GLU A 446 5.59 22.69 -13.42
C GLU A 446 6.67 21.69 -13.86
N ALA A 447 7.87 22.16 -14.22
CA ALA A 447 8.91 21.27 -14.72
C ALA A 447 9.27 20.16 -13.72
N MET A 448 9.31 20.48 -12.42
CA MET A 448 9.61 19.48 -11.38
C MET A 448 8.42 18.57 -11.06
N GLY A 449 7.19 19.06 -11.17
CA GLY A 449 5.99 18.22 -11.05
C GLY A 449 5.91 17.17 -12.16
N VAL A 450 6.30 17.53 -13.40
CA VAL A 450 6.50 16.56 -14.48
C VAL A 450 7.64 15.59 -14.16
N TYR A 451 8.74 16.11 -13.61
CA TYR A 451 9.94 15.30 -13.32
C TYR A 451 9.62 14.18 -12.34
N ASP A 452 8.87 14.48 -11.28
CA ASP A 452 8.58 13.54 -10.21
C ASP A 452 7.77 12.35 -10.71
N ARG A 453 6.84 12.58 -11.64
CA ARG A 453 5.99 11.55 -12.24
C ARG A 453 6.53 10.89 -13.51
N LEU A 454 7.76 11.19 -13.95
CA LEU A 454 8.36 10.53 -15.13
C LEU A 454 8.48 9.01 -14.99
N HIS A 455 8.56 8.49 -13.76
CA HIS A 455 8.62 7.06 -13.49
C HIS A 455 7.35 6.31 -13.95
N GLN A 456 6.21 6.99 -14.11
CA GLN A 456 4.98 6.41 -14.67
C GLN A 456 5.04 6.25 -16.21
N ILE A 457 6.06 6.82 -16.86
CA ILE A 457 6.15 6.93 -18.33
C ILE A 457 7.37 6.20 -18.88
N LEU A 458 8.56 6.52 -18.37
CA LEU A 458 9.83 6.13 -18.98
C LEU A 458 10.11 4.62 -19.00
N PRO A 459 9.68 3.81 -18.02
CA PRO A 459 9.81 2.35 -18.08
C PRO A 459 9.11 1.73 -19.30
N GLY A 460 8.08 2.40 -19.84
CA GLY A 460 7.35 1.96 -21.02
C GLY A 460 8.07 2.16 -22.35
N HIS A 461 9.20 2.89 -22.36
CA HIS A 461 9.96 3.23 -23.56
C HIS A 461 9.09 3.73 -24.75
N PRO A 462 8.24 4.76 -24.56
CA PRO A 462 7.31 5.19 -25.60
C PRO A 462 8.02 5.54 -26.91
N ALA A 463 7.37 5.27 -28.05
CA ALA A 463 7.94 5.56 -29.37
C ALA A 463 8.31 7.03 -29.53
N LYS A 464 7.45 7.92 -29.03
CA LYS A 464 7.62 9.39 -29.11
C LYS A 464 7.13 10.05 -27.84
N LEU A 465 7.79 11.12 -27.44
CA LEU A 465 7.37 11.97 -26.32
C LEU A 465 7.41 13.43 -26.75
N PHE A 466 6.27 14.12 -26.65
CA PHE A 466 6.13 15.54 -26.96
C PHE A 466 6.03 16.34 -25.66
N LEU A 467 7.06 17.13 -25.35
CA LEU A 467 7.16 17.90 -24.10
C LEU A 467 6.84 19.38 -24.35
N LEU A 468 5.86 19.92 -23.63
CA LEU A 468 5.61 21.37 -23.50
C LEU A 468 5.39 21.68 -22.01
N ILE A 469 6.34 22.37 -21.37
CA ILE A 469 6.31 22.72 -19.94
C ILE A 469 7.14 23.98 -19.70
N GLY A 470 6.88 24.71 -18.60
CA GLY A 470 7.67 25.88 -18.19
C GLY A 470 6.86 27.15 -17.90
N ILE A 471 5.63 27.27 -18.42
CA ILE A 471 4.84 28.51 -18.23
C ILE A 471 4.33 28.67 -16.78
N ASN A 472 4.11 27.57 -16.06
CA ASN A 472 3.71 27.65 -14.65
C ASN A 472 4.90 27.99 -13.75
N ASP A 473 6.10 27.50 -14.10
CA ASP A 473 7.36 27.92 -13.49
C ASP A 473 7.57 29.44 -13.66
N VAL A 474 7.27 29.98 -14.86
CA VAL A 474 7.24 31.43 -15.11
C VAL A 474 6.22 32.13 -14.21
N SER A 475 5.03 31.53 -13.99
CA SER A 475 4.02 32.09 -13.09
C SER A 475 4.48 32.20 -11.63
N HIS A 476 5.48 31.40 -11.23
CA HIS A 476 6.15 31.43 -9.91
C HIS A 476 7.42 32.31 -9.90
N ASP A 477 7.55 33.22 -10.85
CA ASP A 477 8.64 34.22 -10.94
C ASP A 477 10.04 33.61 -11.15
N LEU A 478 10.12 32.39 -11.69
CA LEU A 478 11.41 31.84 -12.10
C LEU A 478 11.95 32.57 -13.32
N THR A 479 13.27 32.83 -13.30
CA THR A 479 13.99 33.41 -14.44
C THR A 479 14.02 32.45 -15.63
N ALA A 480 14.27 32.97 -16.83
CA ALA A 480 14.42 32.14 -18.02
C ALA A 480 15.50 31.05 -17.86
N ASP A 481 16.62 31.36 -17.20
CA ASP A 481 17.69 30.40 -16.93
C ASP A 481 17.27 29.33 -15.93
N SER A 482 16.52 29.70 -14.88
CA SER A 482 15.97 28.74 -13.92
C SER A 482 15.01 27.76 -14.61
N VAL A 483 14.06 28.27 -15.40
CA VAL A 483 13.10 27.43 -16.14
C VAL A 483 13.83 26.47 -17.09
N VAL A 484 14.78 26.96 -17.86
CA VAL A 484 15.57 26.14 -18.80
C VAL A 484 16.42 25.11 -18.05
N THR A 485 16.95 25.45 -16.88
CA THR A 485 17.69 24.50 -16.03
C THR A 485 16.80 23.35 -15.58
N LEU A 486 15.58 23.64 -15.09
CA LEU A 486 14.64 22.58 -14.68
C LEU A 486 14.21 21.70 -15.87
N ILE A 487 13.98 22.30 -17.04
CA ILE A 487 13.68 21.55 -18.26
C ILE A 487 14.89 20.72 -18.73
N THR A 488 16.12 21.19 -18.50
CA THR A 488 17.33 20.42 -18.78
C THR A 488 17.38 19.16 -17.91
N LEU A 489 17.02 19.25 -16.62
CA LEU A 489 16.94 18.09 -15.73
C LEU A 489 15.92 17.05 -16.23
N LEU A 490 14.76 17.51 -16.72
CA LEU A 490 13.75 16.65 -17.35
C LEU A 490 14.33 15.92 -18.57
N ILE A 491 14.94 16.66 -19.49
CA ILE A 491 15.51 16.11 -20.72
C ILE A 491 16.60 15.09 -20.41
N ASP A 492 17.53 15.44 -19.50
CA ASP A 492 18.63 14.55 -19.09
C ASP A 492 18.09 13.24 -18.53
N ARG A 493 17.02 13.30 -17.73
CA ARG A 493 16.39 12.10 -17.20
C ARG A 493 15.71 11.28 -18.29
N ILE A 494 14.94 11.91 -19.19
CA ILE A 494 14.25 11.22 -20.29
C ILE A 494 15.27 10.50 -21.19
N GLN A 495 16.34 11.18 -21.60
CA GLN A 495 17.36 10.59 -22.49
C GLN A 495 18.14 9.47 -21.80
N ARG A 496 18.36 9.56 -20.48
CA ARG A 496 19.07 8.53 -19.71
C ARG A 496 18.22 7.29 -19.45
N GLU A 497 16.97 7.46 -19.04
CA GLU A 497 16.08 6.36 -18.62
C GLU A 497 15.30 5.77 -19.81
N SER A 498 15.19 6.50 -20.93
CA SER A 498 14.47 6.06 -22.13
C SER A 498 15.18 6.51 -23.42
N PRO A 499 16.40 6.00 -23.69
CA PRO A 499 17.25 6.48 -24.78
C PRO A 499 16.64 6.28 -26.17
N ASP A 500 15.79 5.26 -26.34
CA ASP A 500 15.12 4.95 -27.62
C ASP A 500 13.87 5.80 -27.87
N THR A 501 13.36 6.50 -26.85
CA THR A 501 12.21 7.38 -27.00
C THR A 501 12.59 8.62 -27.82
N LYS A 502 11.89 8.83 -28.93
CA LYS A 502 12.08 10.05 -29.73
C LYS A 502 11.41 11.24 -29.04
N LEU A 503 12.21 12.01 -28.31
CA LEU A 503 11.79 13.23 -27.63
C LEU A 503 11.62 14.39 -28.61
N TYR A 504 10.54 15.16 -28.46
CA TYR A 504 10.26 16.40 -29.18
C TYR A 504 10.03 17.50 -28.15
N LEU A 505 10.87 18.54 -28.17
CA LEU A 505 10.69 19.71 -27.32
C LEU A 505 9.85 20.76 -28.06
N GLN A 506 8.81 21.26 -27.42
CA GLN A 506 7.93 22.28 -28.00
C GLN A 506 8.23 23.64 -27.36
N SER A 507 8.15 24.70 -28.15
CA SER A 507 8.22 26.06 -27.60
C SER A 507 7.02 26.32 -26.68
N LEU A 508 7.23 27.11 -25.62
CA LEU A 508 6.14 27.75 -24.90
C LEU A 508 5.28 28.58 -25.86
N LEU A 509 3.99 28.67 -25.56
CA LEU A 509 3.06 29.54 -26.30
C LEU A 509 3.13 30.97 -25.75
N PRO A 510 2.88 32.00 -26.59
CA PRO A 510 2.77 33.37 -26.10
C PRO A 510 1.61 33.50 -25.10
N ILE A 511 1.60 34.61 -24.36
CA ILE A 511 0.52 34.97 -23.43
C ILE A 511 -0.14 36.27 -23.86
N ASN A 512 -1.38 36.50 -23.45
CA ASN A 512 -2.06 37.77 -23.67
C ASN A 512 -2.51 38.37 -22.33
N GLU A 513 -1.68 39.24 -21.78
CA GLU A 513 -1.90 39.88 -20.48
C GLU A 513 -3.16 40.73 -20.44
N SER A 514 -3.58 41.33 -21.57
CA SER A 514 -4.77 42.19 -21.63
C SER A 514 -6.09 41.45 -21.35
N VAL A 515 -6.11 40.14 -21.56
CA VAL A 515 -7.25 39.26 -21.26
C VAL A 515 -6.89 38.17 -20.25
N CYS A 516 -5.66 38.22 -19.70
CA CYS A 516 -5.16 37.22 -18.79
C CYS A 516 -5.88 37.31 -17.45
N LYS A 517 -6.50 36.20 -17.03
CA LYS A 517 -7.20 36.14 -15.74
C LYS A 517 -6.27 35.90 -14.54
N TYR A 518 -4.99 35.63 -14.79
CA TYR A 518 -4.02 35.23 -13.76
C TYR A 518 -3.06 36.37 -13.44
N LYS A 519 -3.19 36.93 -12.23
CA LYS A 519 -2.34 38.03 -11.76
C LYS A 519 -0.85 37.68 -11.73
N THR A 520 -0.54 36.41 -11.54
CA THR A 520 0.83 35.86 -11.57
C THR A 520 1.47 35.91 -12.96
N MET A 521 0.75 36.34 -14.00
CA MET A 521 1.27 36.39 -15.38
C MET A 521 1.43 37.82 -15.91
N ILE A 522 1.23 38.84 -15.07
CA ILE A 522 1.45 40.25 -15.43
C ILE A 522 2.95 40.51 -15.61
N ASP A 523 3.32 41.28 -16.63
CA ASP A 523 4.68 41.65 -17.02
C ASP A 523 5.57 40.45 -17.39
N LYS A 524 4.99 39.39 -17.98
CA LYS A 524 5.68 38.15 -18.36
C LYS A 524 5.66 37.84 -19.86
N THR A 525 5.13 38.73 -20.69
CA THR A 525 5.02 38.50 -22.15
C THR A 525 6.39 38.25 -22.80
N ASP A 526 7.41 39.01 -22.41
CA ASP A 526 8.72 38.99 -23.07
C ASP A 526 9.68 37.91 -22.55
N ILE A 527 9.39 37.28 -21.40
CA ILE A 527 10.20 36.16 -20.91
C ILE A 527 10.01 34.88 -21.75
N VAL A 528 8.82 34.72 -22.34
CA VAL A 528 8.47 33.54 -23.15
C VAL A 528 9.37 33.37 -24.40
N PRO A 529 9.55 34.39 -25.27
CA PRO A 529 10.48 34.28 -26.40
C PRO A 529 11.94 34.11 -25.96
N GLU A 530 12.34 34.68 -24.81
CA GLU A 530 13.67 34.47 -24.25
C GLU A 530 13.90 32.99 -23.89
N ILE A 531 12.95 32.40 -23.14
CA ILE A 531 12.96 30.98 -22.79
C ILE A 531 12.99 30.13 -24.06
N ASN A 532 12.14 30.43 -25.04
CA ASN A 532 12.07 29.66 -26.28
C ASN A 532 13.38 29.64 -27.06
N ARG A 533 14.11 30.77 -27.13
CA ARG A 533 15.44 30.82 -27.76
C ARG A 533 16.47 29.96 -27.02
N LYS A 534 16.43 29.97 -25.68
CA LYS A 534 17.30 29.12 -24.84
C LYS A 534 16.93 27.64 -25.00
N LEU A 535 15.65 27.30 -25.06
CA LEU A 535 15.16 25.94 -25.29
C LEU A 535 15.51 25.42 -26.69
N GLU A 536 15.44 26.26 -27.72
CA GLU A 536 15.89 25.91 -29.08
C GLU A 536 17.39 25.60 -29.09
N THR A 537 18.20 26.45 -28.45
CA THR A 537 19.65 26.22 -28.29
C THR A 537 19.93 24.91 -27.56
N LEU A 538 19.22 24.66 -26.46
CA LEU A 538 19.31 23.41 -25.70
C LEU A 538 18.94 22.21 -26.57
N ALA A 539 17.81 22.27 -27.28
CA ALA A 539 17.35 21.19 -28.15
C ALA A 539 18.37 20.89 -29.26
N THR A 540 18.94 21.90 -29.91
CA THR A 540 20.01 21.73 -30.89
C THR A 540 21.24 21.05 -30.28
N SER A 541 21.71 21.51 -29.10
CA SER A 541 22.87 20.93 -28.42
C SER A 541 22.67 19.46 -28.04
N ARG A 542 21.42 19.09 -27.72
CA ARG A 542 21.03 17.72 -27.31
C ARG A 542 20.51 16.87 -28.47
N LYS A 543 20.54 17.38 -29.71
CA LYS A 543 20.03 16.73 -30.93
C LYS A 543 18.54 16.34 -30.83
N ILE A 544 17.75 17.15 -30.14
CA ILE A 544 16.31 17.00 -29.97
C ILE A 544 15.60 17.87 -31.01
N PRO A 545 14.61 17.34 -31.76
CA PRO A 545 13.75 18.17 -32.60
C PRO A 545 13.01 19.24 -31.78
N PHE A 546 13.25 20.50 -32.09
CA PHE A 546 12.51 21.63 -31.54
C PHE A 546 11.31 21.98 -32.43
N ILE A 547 10.10 21.91 -31.87
CA ILE A 547 8.86 22.29 -32.56
C ILE A 547 8.51 23.70 -32.10
N ASN A 548 8.91 24.69 -32.91
CA ASN A 548 8.56 26.07 -32.66
C ASN A 548 7.08 26.33 -33.02
N LEU A 549 6.24 26.43 -31.98
CA LEU A 549 4.81 26.73 -32.03
C LEU A 549 4.55 28.23 -31.91
N PHE A 550 5.39 28.96 -31.18
CA PHE A 550 5.16 30.35 -30.77
C PHE A 550 4.67 31.28 -31.92
N PRO A 551 5.29 31.30 -33.13
CA PRO A 551 4.85 32.18 -34.22
C PRO A 551 3.45 31.87 -34.77
N LEU A 552 2.91 30.67 -34.52
CA LEU A 552 1.57 30.28 -34.97
C LEU A 552 0.46 30.90 -34.11
N PHE A 553 0.82 31.30 -32.89
CA PHE A 553 -0.09 31.79 -31.86
C PHE A 553 0.10 33.27 -31.55
N ALA A 554 1.25 33.87 -31.91
CA ALA A 554 1.52 35.29 -31.68
C ALA A 554 0.84 36.18 -32.73
N GLU A 555 0.41 37.38 -32.32
CA GLU A 555 -0.01 38.43 -33.25
C GLU A 555 1.21 38.88 -34.08
N LYS A 556 0.98 39.20 -35.36
CA LYS A 556 2.07 39.48 -36.30
C LYS A 556 2.93 40.65 -35.83
N GLY A 557 4.22 40.39 -35.60
CA GLY A 557 5.19 41.41 -35.18
C GLY A 557 5.19 41.70 -33.68
N THR A 558 4.49 40.91 -32.87
CA THR A 558 4.43 41.06 -31.41
C THR A 558 4.75 39.74 -30.71
N ASN A 559 4.88 39.78 -29.38
CA ASN A 559 4.99 38.61 -28.51
C ASN A 559 3.64 38.20 -27.88
N ILE A 560 2.55 38.85 -28.27
CA ILE A 560 1.23 38.73 -27.65
C ILE A 560 0.44 37.58 -28.28
N LEU A 561 -0.19 36.74 -27.46
CA LEU A 561 -1.08 35.67 -27.93
C LEU A 561 -2.33 36.25 -28.62
N ARG A 562 -2.65 35.74 -29.81
CA ARG A 562 -3.85 36.09 -30.58
C ARG A 562 -5.11 35.92 -29.75
N LYS A 563 -5.86 37.00 -29.58
CA LYS A 563 -7.04 37.06 -28.69
C LYS A 563 -8.11 36.02 -29.05
N GLU A 564 -8.32 35.72 -30.32
CA GLU A 564 -9.28 34.72 -30.80
C GLU A 564 -8.87 33.26 -30.52
N LEU A 565 -7.59 33.02 -30.25
CA LEU A 565 -7.06 31.68 -29.98
C LEU A 565 -7.04 31.34 -28.49
N THR A 566 -7.45 32.26 -27.61
CA THR A 566 -7.41 32.06 -26.16
C THR A 566 -8.73 32.32 -25.47
N THR A 567 -9.00 31.55 -24.42
CA THR A 567 -10.19 31.73 -23.56
C THR A 567 -9.94 32.65 -22.37
N ASP A 568 -8.68 32.81 -21.97
CA ASP A 568 -8.30 33.49 -20.72
C ASP A 568 -6.89 34.08 -20.72
N GLY A 569 -6.28 34.27 -21.88
CA GLY A 569 -4.91 34.80 -22.04
C GLY A 569 -3.79 33.77 -21.96
N LEU A 570 -4.08 32.52 -21.61
CA LEU A 570 -3.11 31.41 -21.56
C LEU A 570 -3.61 30.16 -22.28
N HIS A 571 -4.85 29.75 -22.00
CA HIS A 571 -5.43 28.50 -22.49
C HIS A 571 -6.05 28.69 -23.87
N LEU A 572 -6.00 27.63 -24.68
CA LEU A 572 -6.41 27.67 -26.07
C LEU A 572 -7.92 27.46 -26.25
N THR A 573 -8.47 28.12 -27.27
CA THR A 573 -9.77 27.75 -27.85
C THR A 573 -9.63 26.47 -28.69
N GLU A 574 -10.77 25.89 -29.12
CA GLU A 574 -10.75 24.73 -30.02
C GLU A 574 -10.01 25.02 -31.33
N GLU A 575 -10.13 26.24 -31.87
CA GLU A 575 -9.36 26.66 -33.04
C GLU A 575 -7.84 26.64 -32.76
N GLY A 576 -7.42 27.11 -31.59
CA GLY A 576 -6.03 27.02 -31.14
C GLY A 576 -5.51 25.58 -31.11
N TYR A 577 -6.30 24.65 -30.57
CA TYR A 577 -5.95 23.22 -30.56
C TYR A 577 -5.90 22.60 -31.97
N GLN A 578 -6.72 23.06 -32.92
CA GLN A 578 -6.64 22.62 -34.31
C GLN A 578 -5.34 23.08 -34.99
N ILE A 579 -4.90 24.31 -34.74
CA ILE A 579 -3.61 24.84 -35.22
C ILE A 579 -2.46 24.01 -34.66
N TRP A 580 -2.45 23.77 -33.35
CA TRP A 580 -1.43 22.95 -32.69
C TRP A 580 -1.38 21.53 -33.29
N SER A 581 -2.53 20.87 -33.37
CA SER A 581 -2.65 19.51 -33.90
C SER A 581 -2.17 19.41 -35.35
N ARG A 582 -2.47 20.40 -36.18
CA ARG A 582 -2.02 20.46 -37.59
C ARG A 582 -0.50 20.56 -37.69
N LYS A 583 0.14 21.32 -36.79
CA LYS A 583 1.61 21.43 -36.73
C LYS A 583 2.24 20.11 -36.27
N LEU A 584 1.69 19.45 -35.24
CA LEU A 584 2.23 18.20 -34.72
C LEU A 584 2.15 17.04 -35.70
N LYS A 585 1.13 16.98 -36.56
CA LYS A 585 0.97 15.91 -37.58
C LYS A 585 2.19 15.72 -38.49
N LYS A 586 3.04 16.75 -38.64
CA LYS A 586 4.28 16.67 -39.42
C LYS A 586 5.38 15.83 -38.74
N TYR A 587 5.19 15.48 -37.48
CA TYR A 587 6.19 14.81 -36.64
C TYR A 587 5.74 13.41 -36.18
N LEU A 588 4.53 12.96 -36.56
CA LEU A 588 3.87 11.74 -36.08
C LEU A 588 4.04 10.51 -36.96
#